data_AF-A0A2D6HJI1-F1
#
_entry.id   AF-A0A2D6HJI1-F1
#
_cell.length_a   1.000
_cell.length_b   1.000
_cell.length_c   1.000
_cell.angle_alpha   90.00
_cell.angle_beta   90.00
_cell.angle_gamma   90.00
#
_symmetry.space_group_name_H-M   'P 1'
#
loop_
_entity.id
_entity.type
_entity.pdbx_description
1 polymer ?
#
loop_
_entity_poly.entity_id
_entity_poly.type
_entity_poly.pdbx_seq_one_letter_code
_entity_poly.pdbx_strand_id
1 'polypeptide(L)'
;MSSTALRSPKDLERFLISIMARGRGGRFGGGDASFPGVGGSSAHGKAARILRTGPRRTRGKGCETSCGGPTGGRGRSWGPSGESPRGARRASAPLLGFPRLARPSTSQPPPAMHALLATAALALFSAPPSGADDVVARTIPPLAEDAEVPAWTGGVTLGLFDASGNTVRSSANLTAEAERRREEDRTTFGAWWSWAEEEGDAGASSVSERRVGGKAQYDHFFTEETYAYGNGTAEMDHKANLDLRWTVGAGYGRQFREEEDLKVSAEVGLSWFNEDFGAAPGDEYATVRAAYSVDWVPREKWTLSQGAEVFPSIEETDDVYTKLDSRVRYDVSGSMYAQFQWVWDWDNTPAAGLERSDHRLFVTVGWTF
;
A
#
# COMPACT_ATOMS: atom_id res chain seq x y z
N MET A 1 -23.33 17.86 -41.74
CA MET A 1 -23.04 16.45 -42.09
C MET A 1 -23.56 15.58 -40.95
N SER A 2 -24.22 14.45 -41.25
CA SER A 2 -25.08 13.77 -40.29
C SER A 2 -24.36 13.10 -39.12
N SER A 3 -24.98 13.18 -37.95
CA SER A 3 -24.71 12.30 -36.82
C SER A 3 -25.15 10.86 -37.15
N THR A 4 -24.28 9.89 -36.88
CA THR A 4 -24.63 8.46 -36.91
C THR A 4 -24.72 7.94 -35.47
N ALA A 5 -25.94 7.74 -34.98
CA ALA A 5 -26.16 7.17 -33.67
C ALA A 5 -25.92 5.65 -33.68
N LEU A 6 -25.05 5.17 -32.80
CA LEU A 6 -24.93 3.74 -32.48
C LEU A 6 -26.19 3.30 -31.72
N ARG A 7 -26.87 2.26 -32.19
CA ARG A 7 -28.21 1.88 -31.66
C ARG A 7 -28.38 0.41 -31.26
N SER A 8 -27.31 -0.40 -31.26
CA SER A 8 -27.35 -1.75 -30.69
C SER A 8 -26.00 -2.22 -30.11
N PRO A 9 -25.99 -3.19 -29.18
CA PRO A 9 -24.75 -3.80 -28.67
C PRO A 9 -23.86 -4.40 -29.77
N LYS A 10 -24.45 -4.85 -30.89
CA LYS A 10 -23.72 -5.44 -32.02
C LYS A 10 -22.93 -4.41 -32.85
N ASP A 11 -23.25 -3.13 -32.72
CA ASP A 11 -22.52 -2.05 -33.40
C ASP A 11 -21.22 -1.69 -32.66
N LEU A 12 -21.19 -1.86 -31.33
CA LEU A 12 -20.01 -1.67 -30.50
C LEU A 12 -18.93 -2.73 -30.82
N GLU A 13 -19.35 -3.99 -30.96
CA GLU A 13 -18.48 -5.11 -31.33
C GLU A 13 -17.80 -4.87 -32.70
N ARG A 14 -18.55 -4.40 -33.70
CA ARG A 14 -18.02 -4.04 -35.01
C ARG A 14 -17.09 -2.82 -34.98
N PHE A 15 -17.36 -1.84 -34.11
CA PHE A 15 -16.48 -0.68 -33.92
C PHE A 15 -15.14 -1.10 -33.29
N LEU A 16 -15.15 -1.95 -32.27
CA LEU A 16 -13.95 -2.47 -31.62
C LEU A 16 -13.10 -3.34 -32.56
N ILE A 17 -13.74 -4.22 -33.36
CA ILE A 17 -13.04 -5.02 -34.38
C ILE A 17 -12.39 -4.12 -35.46
N SER A 18 -13.05 -3.02 -35.85
CA SER A 18 -12.51 -2.05 -36.83
C SER A 18 -11.26 -1.32 -36.32
N ILE A 19 -11.20 -1.00 -35.03
CA ILE A 19 -10.02 -0.40 -34.39
C ILE A 19 -8.87 -1.42 -34.33
N MET A 20 -9.15 -2.65 -33.91
CA MET A 20 -8.16 -3.74 -33.83
C MET A 20 -7.56 -4.09 -35.21
N ALA A 21 -8.35 -4.02 -36.28
CA ALA A 21 -7.91 -4.33 -37.64
C ALA A 21 -6.98 -3.26 -38.26
N ARG A 22 -7.01 -2.00 -37.79
CA ARG A 22 -6.17 -0.92 -38.33
C ARG A 22 -4.75 -0.85 -37.75
N GLY A 23 -4.42 -1.70 -36.77
CA GLY A 23 -3.08 -1.76 -36.17
C GLY A 23 -2.01 -2.50 -36.99
N ARG A 24 -2.33 -3.12 -38.13
CA ARG A 24 -1.38 -3.88 -38.95
C ARG A 24 -1.33 -3.41 -40.41
N GLY A 25 -0.31 -2.60 -40.73
CA GLY A 25 0.13 -2.37 -42.11
C GLY A 25 0.54 -0.93 -42.42
N GLY A 26 1.84 -0.63 -42.38
CA GLY A 26 2.35 0.70 -42.73
C GLY A 26 3.86 0.88 -42.57
N ARG A 27 4.66 0.34 -43.51
CA ARG A 27 6.04 0.80 -43.73
C ARG A 27 6.02 2.03 -44.63
N PHE A 28 6.61 3.14 -44.18
CA PHE A 28 7.28 4.24 -44.91
C PHE A 28 7.73 5.22 -43.81
N GLY A 29 8.79 6.01 -43.90
CA GLY A 29 9.75 6.33 -44.96
C GLY A 29 10.41 7.65 -44.53
N GLY A 30 11.74 7.77 -44.60
CA GLY A 30 12.44 8.93 -44.03
C GLY A 30 12.11 10.25 -44.75
N GLY A 31 12.12 11.35 -44.00
CA GLY A 31 11.95 12.70 -44.54
C GLY A 31 12.25 13.79 -43.50
N ASP A 32 13.32 14.56 -43.74
CA ASP A 32 13.64 15.75 -42.96
C ASP A 32 12.59 16.85 -43.15
N ALA A 33 12.24 17.56 -42.07
CA ALA A 33 11.41 18.76 -42.14
C ALA A 33 11.92 19.81 -41.14
N SER A 34 12.70 20.76 -41.65
CA SER A 34 13.20 21.92 -40.90
C SER A 34 12.08 22.95 -40.69
N PHE A 35 11.95 23.49 -39.47
CA PHE A 35 11.08 24.64 -39.21
C PHE A 35 11.82 25.98 -39.46
N PRO A 36 11.22 26.95 -40.17
CA PRO A 36 11.82 28.27 -40.37
C PRO A 36 11.54 29.20 -39.18
N GLY A 37 12.51 30.06 -38.86
CA GLY A 37 12.35 31.14 -37.88
C GLY A 37 12.28 32.53 -38.54
N VAL A 38 11.41 33.39 -38.00
CA VAL A 38 11.37 34.85 -38.18
C VAL A 38 10.78 35.44 -36.87
N GLY A 39 11.21 36.55 -36.28
CA GLY A 39 12.35 37.41 -36.60
C GLY A 39 12.07 38.90 -36.27
N GLY A 40 12.60 39.40 -35.15
CA GLY A 40 12.63 40.83 -34.77
C GLY A 40 11.36 41.39 -34.08
N SER A 41 11.39 42.54 -33.39
CA SER A 41 12.52 43.38 -32.97
C SER A 41 12.10 44.34 -31.84
N SER A 42 13.03 44.53 -30.88
CA SER A 42 13.42 45.68 -30.02
C SER A 42 12.72 47.07 -30.16
N ALA A 43 12.87 48.07 -29.26
CA ALA A 43 13.84 48.29 -28.16
C ALA A 43 13.39 49.36 -27.14
N HIS A 44 14.22 49.56 -26.10
CA HIS A 44 14.35 50.67 -25.10
C HIS A 44 13.97 50.28 -23.65
N GLY A 45 14.82 50.38 -22.62
CA GLY A 45 16.28 50.60 -22.59
C GLY A 45 16.76 51.56 -21.50
N LYS A 46 17.51 51.05 -20.51
CA LYS A 46 18.66 51.71 -19.85
C LYS A 46 19.37 50.74 -18.88
N ALA A 47 20.67 50.94 -18.70
CA ALA A 47 21.56 50.05 -17.93
C ALA A 47 22.50 50.85 -17.02
N ALA A 48 23.14 50.18 -16.04
CA ALA A 48 24.26 50.72 -15.28
C ALA A 48 25.37 49.66 -15.02
N ARG A 49 26.62 50.14 -14.99
CA ARG A 49 27.90 49.40 -15.03
C ARG A 49 29.01 50.39 -14.59
N ILE A 50 30.22 50.06 -14.13
CA ILE A 50 31.02 48.81 -14.00
C ILE A 50 31.67 48.86 -12.57
N LEU A 51 32.48 47.91 -12.06
CA LEU A 51 33.93 47.82 -12.34
C LEU A 51 34.57 46.57 -11.67
N ARG A 52 35.46 45.90 -12.41
CA ARG A 52 36.48 44.95 -11.91
C ARG A 52 37.86 45.58 -12.13
N THR A 53 38.81 45.39 -11.23
CA THR A 53 40.25 45.54 -11.54
C THR A 53 41.12 44.50 -10.81
N GLY A 54 42.26 44.21 -11.42
CA GLY A 54 43.48 43.57 -10.90
C GLY A 54 44.60 43.96 -11.89
N PRO A 55 45.75 43.24 -12.01
CA PRO A 55 46.39 42.27 -11.12
C PRO A 55 47.89 42.63 -10.87
N ARG A 56 48.67 41.80 -10.13
CA ARG A 56 50.15 41.67 -10.37
C ARG A 56 50.79 40.43 -9.71
N ARG A 57 51.83 39.88 -10.37
CA ARG A 57 52.77 38.85 -9.89
C ARG A 57 54.10 39.49 -9.46
N THR A 58 54.85 38.86 -8.54
CA THR A 58 56.33 38.86 -8.52
C THR A 58 56.89 37.61 -7.78
N ARG A 59 58.18 37.30 -8.00
CA ARG A 59 58.94 36.13 -7.45
C ARG A 59 60.00 36.56 -6.40
N GLY A 60 60.35 35.64 -5.49
CA GLY A 60 61.65 35.49 -4.79
C GLY A 60 61.71 34.03 -4.26
N LYS A 61 62.76 33.20 -4.43
CA LYS A 61 64.17 33.24 -3.96
C LYS A 61 64.28 33.43 -2.43
N GLY A 62 64.96 32.57 -1.67
CA GLY A 62 65.62 31.27 -1.95
C GLY A 62 66.35 30.71 -0.70
N CYS A 63 66.89 29.48 -0.78
CA CYS A 63 68.13 28.91 -0.18
C CYS A 63 68.06 27.36 -0.34
N GLU A 64 68.87 26.64 -1.13
CA GLU A 64 70.29 26.22 -0.91
C GLU A 64 70.50 25.60 0.49
N THR A 65 70.82 24.31 0.65
CA THR A 65 71.98 23.52 0.15
C THR A 65 71.62 22.03 -0.08
N SER A 66 71.97 21.32 -1.16
CA SER A 66 73.28 20.68 -1.51
C SER A 66 73.87 19.76 -0.42
N CYS A 67 74.49 18.59 -0.64
CA CYS A 67 74.71 17.70 -1.81
C CYS A 67 75.35 16.39 -1.27
N GLY A 68 75.32 15.26 -2.00
CA GLY A 68 76.18 14.10 -1.66
C GLY A 68 75.65 12.74 -2.17
N GLY A 69 76.26 12.21 -3.24
CA GLY A 69 75.86 10.95 -3.89
C GLY A 69 76.59 9.68 -3.41
N PRO A 70 76.38 8.53 -4.10
CA PRO A 70 76.61 7.19 -3.54
C PRO A 70 77.75 6.36 -4.17
N THR A 71 78.30 5.41 -3.39
CA THR A 71 79.07 4.20 -3.79
C THR A 71 79.09 3.22 -2.59
N GLY A 72 79.16 1.88 -2.67
CA GLY A 72 79.20 0.94 -3.80
C GLY A 72 79.87 -0.40 -3.42
N GLY A 73 79.31 -1.54 -3.87
CA GLY A 73 79.89 -2.91 -3.77
C GLY A 73 79.66 -3.67 -2.45
N ARG A 74 79.86 -4.99 -2.32
CA ARG A 74 79.99 -6.17 -3.23
C ARG A 74 80.39 -7.38 -2.34
N GLY A 75 79.83 -8.59 -2.55
CA GLY A 75 80.24 -9.87 -1.90
C GLY A 75 79.04 -10.63 -1.29
N ARG A 76 78.62 -11.83 -1.74
CA ARG A 76 79.26 -13.18 -1.75
C ARG A 76 79.51 -13.72 -0.31
N SER A 77 79.20 -14.97 0.08
CA SER A 77 78.65 -16.14 -0.65
C SER A 77 78.31 -17.34 0.28
N TRP A 78 77.32 -18.18 -0.13
CA TRP A 78 77.26 -19.66 -0.05
C TRP A 78 77.40 -20.46 1.28
N GLY A 79 76.51 -21.46 1.46
CA GLY A 79 76.84 -22.74 2.13
C GLY A 79 75.75 -23.41 3.00
N PRO A 80 75.13 -24.53 2.56
CA PRO A 80 74.27 -25.38 3.39
C PRO A 80 74.82 -26.81 3.63
N SER A 81 74.54 -27.41 4.78
CA SER A 81 74.57 -28.86 5.17
C SER A 81 74.65 -28.96 6.71
N GLY A 82 74.23 -30.03 7.40
CA GLY A 82 73.55 -31.25 6.96
C GLY A 82 73.08 -32.12 8.15
N GLU A 83 72.33 -33.16 7.80
CA GLU A 83 72.25 -34.50 8.42
C GLU A 83 71.58 -34.76 9.80
N SER A 84 70.70 -35.77 9.76
CA SER A 84 70.19 -36.59 10.89
C SER A 84 71.10 -37.85 11.04
N PRO A 85 70.96 -38.78 12.03
CA PRO A 85 69.77 -39.67 12.11
C PRO A 85 69.50 -40.44 13.44
N ARG A 86 68.44 -41.29 13.43
CA ARG A 86 68.11 -42.44 14.33
C ARG A 86 67.68 -42.12 15.79
N GLY A 87 66.72 -42.81 16.43
CA GLY A 87 65.70 -43.78 15.96
C GLY A 87 65.38 -44.97 16.91
N ALA A 88 64.14 -45.10 17.40
CA ALA A 88 63.51 -46.32 17.97
C ALA A 88 61.98 -46.07 18.11
N ARG A 89 61.01 -46.78 17.50
CA ARG A 89 60.60 -48.21 17.44
C ARG A 89 59.78 -48.73 18.65
N ARG A 90 58.56 -49.22 18.32
CA ARG A 90 57.56 -50.07 19.05
C ARG A 90 56.26 -49.31 19.41
N ALA A 91 55.05 -49.90 19.32
CA ALA A 91 54.57 -51.09 18.59
C ALA A 91 53.02 -51.04 18.43
N SER A 92 52.49 -51.89 17.55
CA SER A 92 51.14 -51.91 16.95
C SER A 92 49.93 -52.24 17.85
N ALA A 93 48.76 -51.66 17.49
CA ALA A 93 47.43 -52.30 17.32
C ALA A 93 46.69 -52.90 18.56
N PRO A 94 45.34 -53.10 18.54
CA PRO A 94 44.43 -53.16 17.38
C PRO A 94 43.11 -52.35 17.46
N LEU A 95 42.31 -52.52 16.39
CA LEU A 95 40.99 -51.93 16.11
C LEU A 95 39.86 -52.47 17.01
N LEU A 96 38.84 -51.63 17.24
CA LEU A 96 37.40 -51.87 17.51
C LEU A 96 36.84 -50.48 17.89
N GLY A 97 35.69 -49.95 17.46
CA GLY A 97 34.58 -50.35 16.62
C GLY A 97 33.52 -49.25 16.81
N PHE A 98 32.99 -48.64 15.75
CA PHE A 98 32.03 -47.54 15.87
C PHE A 98 30.66 -48.03 16.37
N PRO A 99 29.96 -47.20 17.16
CA PRO A 99 28.54 -46.94 16.94
C PRO A 99 28.36 -45.49 16.50
N ARG A 100 27.81 -45.28 15.30
CA ARG A 100 27.22 -43.98 14.93
C ARG A 100 26.02 -43.75 15.84
N LEU A 101 26.02 -42.66 16.60
CA LEU A 101 24.80 -42.18 17.24
C LEU A 101 23.80 -41.76 16.16
N ALA A 102 22.78 -42.58 15.95
CA ALA A 102 21.67 -42.23 15.09
C ALA A 102 20.90 -41.06 15.72
N ARG A 103 20.88 -39.91 15.04
CA ARG A 103 19.93 -38.84 15.37
C ARG A 103 18.52 -39.36 15.06
N PRO A 104 17.56 -39.32 15.99
CA PRO A 104 16.17 -39.60 15.66
C PRO A 104 15.63 -38.52 14.72
N SER A 105 15.30 -38.92 13.50
CA SER A 105 14.56 -38.10 12.55
C SER A 105 13.08 -38.11 12.92
N THR A 106 12.68 -37.29 13.91
CA THR A 106 11.28 -37.06 14.22
C THR A 106 10.72 -35.95 13.32
N SER A 107 10.29 -36.35 12.13
CA SER A 107 9.44 -35.53 11.27
C SER A 107 8.01 -35.52 11.83
N GLN A 108 7.71 -34.54 12.67
CA GLN A 108 6.34 -34.15 13.01
C GLN A 108 6.25 -32.61 12.88
N PRO A 109 5.31 -32.07 12.08
CA PRO A 109 5.00 -30.65 12.17
C PRO A 109 4.32 -30.37 13.52
N PRO A 110 4.54 -29.20 14.14
CA PRO A 110 3.73 -28.78 15.27
C PRO A 110 2.25 -28.69 14.83
N PRO A 111 1.28 -29.04 15.71
CA PRO A 111 -0.13 -28.98 15.37
C PRO A 111 -0.56 -27.54 15.07
N ALA A 112 -1.45 -27.39 14.09
CA ALA A 112 -1.96 -26.10 13.65
C ALA A 112 -2.79 -25.41 14.75
N MET A 113 -2.16 -24.53 15.53
CA MET A 113 -2.83 -23.46 16.29
C MET A 113 -3.18 -22.30 15.35
N HIS A 114 -4.06 -22.56 14.38
CA HIS A 114 -4.72 -21.53 13.55
C HIS A 114 -6.23 -21.68 13.74
N ALA A 115 -6.67 -21.41 14.96
CA ALA A 115 -8.05 -21.63 15.39
C ALA A 115 -8.49 -20.64 16.48
N LEU A 116 -8.30 -19.34 16.24
CA LEU A 116 -9.13 -18.26 16.77
C LEU A 116 -8.94 -17.01 15.88
N LEU A 117 -9.94 -16.13 15.81
CA LEU A 117 -10.00 -14.87 15.03
C LEU A 117 -10.25 -14.94 13.50
N ALA A 118 -10.41 -16.13 12.89
CA ALA A 118 -10.94 -16.23 11.50
C ALA A 118 -12.47 -16.51 11.42
N THR A 119 -13.14 -16.71 12.56
CA THR A 119 -14.53 -17.19 12.63
C THR A 119 -15.56 -16.14 13.09
N ALA A 120 -15.15 -14.87 13.28
CA ALA A 120 -16.07 -13.80 13.70
C ALA A 120 -16.69 -13.01 12.53
N ALA A 121 -16.00 -12.93 11.37
CA ALA A 121 -16.40 -12.05 10.26
C ALA A 121 -17.41 -12.66 9.27
N LEU A 122 -17.67 -13.97 9.31
CA LEU A 122 -18.55 -14.67 8.35
C LEU A 122 -19.86 -15.21 8.95
N ALA A 123 -20.20 -14.82 10.18
CA ALA A 123 -21.38 -15.30 10.91
C ALA A 123 -22.54 -14.29 11.00
N LEU A 124 -22.37 -13.06 10.51
CA LEU A 124 -23.40 -12.00 10.60
C LEU A 124 -24.37 -11.94 9.39
N PHE A 125 -24.22 -12.82 8.40
CA PHE A 125 -25.13 -12.89 7.25
C PHE A 125 -26.14 -14.06 7.34
N SER A 126 -26.62 -14.36 8.56
CA SER A 126 -27.83 -15.17 8.72
C SER A 126 -29.06 -14.29 8.50
N ALA A 127 -29.62 -14.31 7.29
CA ALA A 127 -30.96 -13.77 7.05
C ALA A 127 -31.96 -14.43 8.02
N PRO A 128 -32.89 -13.66 8.63
CA PRO A 128 -33.85 -14.23 9.58
C PRO A 128 -34.75 -15.25 8.87
N PRO A 129 -35.03 -16.42 9.47
CA PRO A 129 -35.92 -17.41 8.87
C PRO A 129 -37.35 -16.88 8.84
N SER A 130 -37.94 -16.79 7.65
CA SER A 130 -39.35 -16.47 7.45
C SER A 130 -40.25 -17.64 7.86
N GLY A 131 -40.44 -17.80 9.17
CA GLY A 131 -41.42 -18.72 9.75
C GLY A 131 -42.67 -17.96 10.17
N ALA A 132 -43.75 -18.09 9.39
CA ALA A 132 -45.09 -17.82 9.88
C ALA A 132 -45.60 -19.06 10.64
N ASP A 133 -46.17 -18.87 11.83
CA ASP A 133 -47.56 -19.22 12.13
C ASP A 133 -47.92 -18.95 13.62
N ASP A 134 -49.06 -18.26 13.79
CA ASP A 134 -49.97 -18.12 14.94
C ASP A 134 -49.49 -18.17 16.42
N VAL A 135 -49.89 -17.16 17.22
CA VAL A 135 -51.10 -17.22 18.10
C VAL A 135 -51.24 -15.93 18.95
N VAL A 136 -52.49 -15.54 19.26
CA VAL A 136 -52.99 -14.38 20.05
C VAL A 136 -53.02 -13.01 19.35
N ALA A 137 -54.16 -12.71 18.72
CA ALA A 137 -54.57 -11.33 18.47
C ALA A 137 -54.83 -10.59 19.80
N ARG A 138 -53.88 -9.75 20.22
CA ARG A 138 -54.17 -8.60 21.10
C ARG A 138 -54.46 -7.40 20.22
N THR A 139 -55.50 -6.64 20.55
CA THR A 139 -55.84 -5.40 19.87
C THR A 139 -54.80 -4.32 20.20
N ILE A 140 -53.72 -4.30 19.43
CA ILE A 140 -52.73 -3.21 19.49
C ILE A 140 -53.41 -1.95 18.91
N PRO A 141 -53.31 -0.77 19.54
CA PRO A 141 -53.64 0.48 18.85
C PRO A 141 -52.82 0.57 17.55
N PRO A 142 -53.30 1.25 16.49
CA PRO A 142 -52.54 1.34 15.25
C PRO A 142 -51.13 1.87 15.55
N LEU A 143 -50.14 1.01 15.32
CA LEU A 143 -48.74 1.42 15.32
C LEU A 143 -48.59 2.54 14.29
N ALA A 144 -47.77 3.53 14.62
CA ALA A 144 -47.50 4.66 13.72
C ALA A 144 -47.08 4.16 12.34
N GLU A 145 -47.54 4.86 11.30
CA GLU A 145 -47.18 4.57 9.90
C GLU A 145 -45.65 4.47 9.75
N ASP A 146 -45.24 3.56 8.86
CA ASP A 146 -43.88 3.18 8.50
C ASP A 146 -42.77 4.18 8.89
N ALA A 147 -42.21 3.99 10.09
CA ALA A 147 -40.84 4.43 10.35
C ALA A 147 -39.91 3.54 9.51
N GLU A 148 -39.58 3.98 8.29
CA GLU A 148 -38.68 3.27 7.38
C GLU A 148 -37.40 2.89 8.13
N VAL A 149 -37.20 1.59 8.38
CA VAL A 149 -36.02 1.11 9.12
C VAL A 149 -34.79 1.43 8.28
N PRO A 150 -33.86 2.29 8.75
CA PRO A 150 -32.80 2.79 7.88
C PRO A 150 -31.95 1.63 7.37
N ALA A 151 -31.90 1.50 6.05
CA ALA A 151 -31.24 0.42 5.35
C ALA A 151 -29.72 0.52 5.46
N TRP A 152 -29.04 -0.60 5.19
CA TRP A 152 -27.60 -0.57 4.93
C TRP A 152 -27.39 -0.13 3.48
N THR A 153 -26.66 0.97 3.30
CA THR A 153 -26.18 1.43 2.00
C THR A 153 -24.70 1.11 1.88
N GLY A 154 -24.24 0.62 0.75
CA GLY A 154 -22.81 0.31 0.63
C GLY A 154 -22.36 -0.09 -0.76
N GLY A 155 -21.23 -0.77 -0.82
CA GLY A 155 -20.79 -1.38 -2.05
C GLY A 155 -19.65 -2.37 -1.89
N VAL A 156 -19.47 -3.19 -2.93
CA VAL A 156 -18.41 -4.19 -3.04
C VAL A 156 -17.68 -3.98 -4.36
N THR A 157 -16.36 -3.83 -4.33
CA THR A 157 -15.50 -3.71 -5.51
C THR A 157 -14.61 -4.93 -5.70
N LEU A 158 -14.52 -5.43 -6.93
CA LEU A 158 -13.61 -6.49 -7.34
C LEU A 158 -12.64 -5.96 -8.41
N GLY A 159 -11.34 -6.19 -8.21
CA GLY A 159 -10.30 -6.00 -9.21
C GLY A 159 -9.57 -7.30 -9.49
N LEU A 160 -9.33 -7.59 -10.76
CA LEU A 160 -8.56 -8.74 -11.23
C LEU A 160 -7.58 -8.27 -12.31
N PHE A 161 -6.34 -8.77 -12.26
CA PHE A 161 -5.31 -8.52 -13.26
C PHE A 161 -4.54 -9.81 -13.51
N ASP A 162 -4.22 -10.04 -14.78
CA ASP A 162 -3.40 -11.16 -15.22
C ASP A 162 -2.51 -10.71 -16.38
N ALA A 163 -1.22 -11.03 -16.29
CA ALA A 163 -0.21 -10.79 -17.30
C ALA A 163 0.59 -12.07 -17.54
N SER A 164 0.93 -12.31 -18.81
CA SER A 164 1.68 -13.48 -19.25
C SER A 164 2.65 -13.13 -20.40
N GLY A 165 3.61 -14.01 -20.64
CA GLY A 165 4.66 -13.82 -21.65
C GLY A 165 6.00 -13.48 -20.99
N ASN A 166 6.48 -12.25 -21.20
CA ASN A 166 7.77 -11.80 -20.63
C ASN A 166 7.72 -11.51 -19.12
N THR A 167 6.51 -11.39 -18.57
CA THR A 167 6.23 -11.23 -17.14
C THR A 167 4.99 -12.06 -16.87
N VAL A 168 5.05 -12.94 -15.88
CA VAL A 168 3.89 -13.70 -15.41
C VAL A 168 3.51 -13.13 -14.04
N ARG A 169 2.36 -12.47 -13.98
CA ARG A 169 1.87 -11.81 -12.77
C ARG A 169 0.36 -11.85 -12.73
N SER A 170 -0.19 -12.30 -11.61
CA SER A 170 -1.63 -12.30 -11.37
C SER A 170 -1.90 -11.58 -10.05
N SER A 171 -2.99 -10.82 -9.97
CA SER A 171 -3.42 -10.18 -8.73
C SER A 171 -4.92 -10.01 -8.65
N ALA A 172 -5.45 -10.09 -7.44
CA ALA A 172 -6.85 -9.93 -7.13
C ALA A 172 -7.01 -9.01 -5.91
N ASN A 173 -8.04 -8.18 -5.92
CA ASN A 173 -8.43 -7.35 -4.78
C ASN A 173 -9.94 -7.31 -4.62
N LEU A 174 -10.39 -7.27 -3.38
CA LEU A 174 -11.78 -7.19 -2.96
C LEU A 174 -11.89 -6.15 -1.85
N THR A 175 -12.78 -5.20 -2.00
CA THR A 175 -13.14 -4.24 -0.94
C THR A 175 -14.65 -4.29 -0.76
N ALA A 176 -15.12 -4.28 0.48
CA ALA A 176 -16.53 -4.21 0.84
C ALA A 176 -16.72 -3.14 1.91
N GLU A 177 -17.66 -2.23 1.69
CA GLU A 177 -17.99 -1.15 2.62
C GLU A 177 -19.50 -1.06 2.79
N ALA A 178 -19.95 -0.78 4.01
CA ALA A 178 -21.35 -0.69 4.37
C ALA A 178 -21.54 0.40 5.44
N GLU A 179 -22.50 1.28 5.22
CA GLU A 179 -22.92 2.32 6.16
C GLU A 179 -24.40 2.13 6.51
N ARG A 180 -24.75 2.46 7.75
CA ARG A 180 -26.12 2.63 8.20
C ARG A 180 -26.25 3.94 8.95
N ARG A 181 -26.85 4.93 8.30
CA ARG A 181 -27.20 6.22 8.90
C ARG A 181 -28.62 6.16 9.48
N ARG A 182 -28.77 6.60 10.73
CA ARG A 182 -30.04 6.96 11.39
C ARG A 182 -30.00 8.46 11.70
N GLU A 183 -31.02 8.99 12.38
CA GLU A 183 -31.02 10.38 12.87
C GLU A 183 -29.86 10.64 13.84
N GLU A 184 -29.79 9.88 14.95
CA GLU A 184 -28.80 10.07 16.03
C GLU A 184 -27.54 9.20 15.89
N ASP A 185 -27.51 8.24 14.97
CA ASP A 185 -26.42 7.26 14.85
C ASP A 185 -25.90 7.12 13.41
N ARG A 186 -24.61 6.82 13.25
CA ARG A 186 -24.05 6.22 12.02
C ARG A 186 -23.20 5.01 12.40
N THR A 187 -23.34 3.91 11.66
CA THR A 187 -22.47 2.73 11.81
C THR A 187 -21.83 2.41 10.48
N THR A 188 -20.51 2.32 10.44
CA THR A 188 -19.75 2.09 9.21
C THR A 188 -18.84 0.87 9.38
N PHE A 189 -18.88 -0.03 8.40
CA PHE A 189 -18.02 -1.19 8.29
C PHE A 189 -17.23 -1.12 6.97
N GLY A 190 -15.96 -1.53 7.01
CA GLY A 190 -15.15 -1.75 5.84
C GLY A 190 -14.33 -3.03 5.98
N ALA A 191 -14.11 -3.74 4.88
CA ALA A 191 -13.23 -4.90 4.79
C ALA A 191 -12.49 -4.87 3.45
N TRP A 192 -11.24 -5.30 3.46
CA TRP A 192 -10.42 -5.40 2.25
C TRP A 192 -9.56 -6.65 2.27
N TRP A 193 -9.30 -7.16 1.07
CA TRP A 193 -8.38 -8.25 0.82
C TRP A 193 -7.67 -7.97 -0.50
N SER A 194 -6.34 -8.14 -0.51
CA SER A 194 -5.54 -8.03 -1.72
C SER A 194 -4.48 -9.13 -1.76
N TRP A 195 -4.23 -9.61 -2.97
CA TRP A 195 -3.25 -10.65 -3.24
C TRP A 195 -2.61 -10.41 -4.61
N ALA A 196 -1.31 -10.61 -4.69
CA ALA A 196 -0.56 -10.63 -5.94
C ALA A 196 0.53 -11.70 -5.88
N GLU A 197 0.81 -12.32 -7.02
CA GLU A 197 1.92 -13.25 -7.22
C GLU A 197 2.62 -12.93 -8.55
N GLU A 198 3.95 -13.04 -8.55
CA GLU A 198 4.80 -12.78 -9.69
C GLU A 198 5.85 -13.90 -9.83
N GLU A 199 6.03 -14.40 -11.05
CA GLU A 199 7.03 -15.41 -11.39
C GLU A 199 8.39 -14.74 -11.63
N GLY A 200 9.41 -15.12 -10.85
CA GLY A 200 10.77 -14.63 -11.02
C GLY A 200 11.54 -15.35 -12.13
N ASP A 201 12.69 -14.80 -12.53
CA ASP A 201 13.52 -15.24 -13.67
C ASP A 201 13.87 -16.75 -13.71
N ALA A 202 13.80 -17.45 -12.57
CA ALA A 202 14.07 -18.88 -12.45
C ALA A 202 12.83 -19.78 -12.61
N GLY A 203 11.67 -19.23 -12.97
CA GLY A 203 10.39 -19.95 -13.04
C GLY A 203 9.78 -20.28 -11.67
N ALA A 204 10.25 -19.61 -10.61
CA ALA A 204 9.72 -19.74 -9.26
C ALA A 204 8.71 -18.63 -8.99
N SER A 205 7.49 -18.99 -8.64
CA SER A 205 6.47 -18.02 -8.26
C SER A 205 6.71 -17.47 -6.86
N SER A 206 6.42 -16.19 -6.67
CA SER A 206 6.54 -15.51 -5.40
C SER A 206 5.34 -14.61 -5.17
N VAL A 207 4.63 -14.83 -4.06
CA VAL A 207 3.63 -13.87 -3.58
C VAL A 207 4.32 -12.52 -3.45
N SER A 208 3.76 -11.48 -4.06
CA SER A 208 4.25 -10.09 -4.06
C SER A 208 3.35 -9.15 -3.25
N GLU A 209 2.09 -9.53 -2.99
CA GLU A 209 1.18 -8.87 -2.05
C GLU A 209 0.29 -9.93 -1.37
N ARG A 210 0.04 -9.82 -0.06
CA ARG A 210 -1.00 -10.59 0.63
C ARG A 210 -1.42 -9.84 1.89
N ARG A 211 -2.54 -9.12 1.78
CA ARG A 211 -3.08 -8.26 2.83
C ARG A 211 -4.55 -8.58 3.07
N VAL A 212 -4.98 -8.50 4.32
CA VAL A 212 -6.39 -8.60 4.70
C VAL A 212 -6.63 -7.66 5.87
N GLY A 213 -7.76 -6.97 5.90
CA GLY A 213 -8.11 -6.14 7.02
C GLY A 213 -9.57 -5.73 7.04
N GLY A 214 -9.96 -5.10 8.14
CA GLY A 214 -11.28 -4.52 8.31
C GLY A 214 -11.30 -3.41 9.34
N LYS A 215 -12.30 -2.57 9.24
CA LYS A 215 -12.58 -1.46 10.16
C LYS A 215 -14.06 -1.43 10.52
N ALA A 216 -14.35 -0.99 11.73
CA ALA A 216 -15.69 -0.73 12.23
C ALA A 216 -15.69 0.62 12.97
N GLN A 217 -16.72 1.42 12.77
CA GLN A 217 -16.92 2.68 13.47
C GLN A 217 -18.39 2.87 13.80
N TYR A 218 -18.66 3.41 14.99
CA TYR A 218 -19.98 3.83 15.45
C TYR A 218 -19.87 5.29 15.90
N ASP A 219 -20.69 6.14 15.28
CA ASP A 219 -20.81 7.56 15.56
C ASP A 219 -22.17 7.82 16.22
N HIS A 220 -22.17 8.61 17.29
CA HIS A 220 -23.38 9.09 17.95
C HIS A 220 -23.43 10.62 17.91
N PHE A 221 -24.47 11.16 17.28
CA PHE A 221 -24.65 12.57 16.96
C PHE A 221 -25.35 13.31 18.10
N PHE A 222 -24.65 14.27 18.72
CA PHE A 222 -25.24 15.19 19.70
C PHE A 222 -25.98 16.35 19.02
N THR A 223 -25.64 16.61 17.76
CA THR A 223 -26.19 17.62 16.84
C THR A 223 -26.00 17.07 15.43
N GLU A 224 -26.71 17.62 14.44
CA GLU A 224 -26.57 17.23 13.02
C GLU A 224 -25.09 17.25 12.55
N GLU A 225 -24.31 18.24 12.98
CA GLU A 225 -22.90 18.38 12.61
C GLU A 225 -21.90 17.63 13.50
N THR A 226 -22.17 17.45 14.80
CA THR A 226 -21.13 17.04 15.78
C THR A 226 -21.48 15.73 16.48
N TYR A 227 -20.53 14.80 16.45
CA TYR A 227 -20.66 13.44 16.99
C TYR A 227 -19.48 13.04 17.89
N ALA A 228 -19.71 12.09 18.79
CA ALA A 228 -18.65 11.26 19.34
C ALA A 228 -18.57 9.97 18.54
N TYR A 229 -17.39 9.38 18.42
CA TYR A 229 -17.20 8.09 17.77
C TYR A 229 -16.44 7.10 18.66
N GLY A 230 -16.69 5.82 18.44
CA GLY A 230 -15.82 4.72 18.80
C GLY A 230 -15.47 3.91 17.55
N ASN A 231 -14.20 3.60 17.33
CA ASN A 231 -13.76 2.86 16.16
C ASN A 231 -12.71 1.79 16.48
N GLY A 232 -12.53 0.87 15.55
CA GLY A 232 -11.46 -0.10 15.57
C GLY A 232 -11.10 -0.60 14.18
N THR A 233 -9.82 -0.89 13.98
CA THR A 233 -9.26 -1.44 12.74
C THR A 233 -8.39 -2.63 13.08
N ALA A 234 -8.37 -3.66 12.23
CA ALA A 234 -7.45 -4.77 12.30
C ALA A 234 -6.96 -5.15 10.90
N GLU A 235 -5.67 -5.38 10.73
CA GLU A 235 -5.04 -5.62 9.42
C GLU A 235 -3.84 -6.56 9.56
N MET A 236 -3.63 -7.41 8.55
CA MET A 236 -2.45 -8.28 8.42
C MET A 236 -1.81 -8.01 7.07
N ASP A 237 -0.49 -7.87 7.01
CA ASP A 237 0.26 -7.70 5.78
C ASP A 237 1.53 -8.56 5.78
N HIS A 238 1.46 -9.67 5.04
CA HIS A 238 2.56 -10.64 4.97
C HIS A 238 3.85 -10.05 4.36
N LYS A 239 3.76 -8.97 3.59
CA LYS A 239 4.92 -8.31 2.97
C LYS A 239 5.53 -7.21 3.81
N ALA A 240 4.72 -6.57 4.65
CA ALA A 240 5.23 -5.74 5.73
C ALA A 240 5.85 -6.56 6.90
N ASN A 241 5.87 -7.90 6.80
CA ASN A 241 6.17 -8.82 7.91
C ASN A 241 5.28 -8.58 9.15
N LEU A 242 4.08 -8.05 8.90
CA LEU A 242 3.11 -7.60 9.87
C LEU A 242 2.07 -8.71 10.07
N ASP A 243 2.19 -9.43 11.18
CA ASP A 243 1.29 -10.52 11.54
C ASP A 243 -0.08 -9.98 11.96
N LEU A 244 -0.09 -8.84 12.67
CA LEU A 244 -1.31 -8.08 13.00
C LEU A 244 -0.96 -6.63 13.37
N ARG A 245 -1.63 -5.64 12.74
CA ARG A 245 -1.79 -4.27 13.25
C ARG A 245 -3.23 -4.08 13.65
N TRP A 246 -3.48 -3.59 14.85
CA TRP A 246 -4.84 -3.18 15.24
C TRP A 246 -4.86 -1.86 16.00
N THR A 247 -5.97 -1.17 15.86
CA THR A 247 -6.26 0.06 16.58
C THR A 247 -7.65 -0.01 17.18
N VAL A 248 -7.83 0.55 18.37
CA VAL A 248 -9.15 0.83 18.96
C VAL A 248 -9.10 2.24 19.53
N GLY A 249 -10.07 3.08 19.18
CA GLY A 249 -10.07 4.48 19.60
C GLY A 249 -11.46 5.05 19.82
N ALA A 250 -11.47 6.22 20.46
CA ALA A 250 -12.65 7.03 20.62
C ALA A 250 -12.29 8.52 20.52
N GLY A 251 -13.23 9.32 20.07
CA GLY A 251 -12.99 10.74 19.85
C GLY A 251 -14.25 11.52 19.51
N TYR A 252 -14.04 12.72 18.98
CA TYR A 252 -15.08 13.60 18.49
C TYR A 252 -14.86 13.89 17.02
N GLY A 253 -15.96 13.91 16.26
CA GLY A 253 -15.98 14.29 14.86
C GLY A 253 -16.92 15.45 14.60
N ARG A 254 -16.64 16.19 13.53
CA ARG A 254 -17.54 17.21 12.99
C ARG A 254 -17.69 17.07 11.49
N GLN A 255 -18.93 17.04 11.03
CA GLN A 255 -19.31 17.26 9.65
C GLN A 255 -19.30 18.77 9.40
N PHE A 256 -18.36 19.24 8.57
CA PHE A 256 -18.30 20.62 8.12
C PHE A 256 -19.24 20.89 6.94
N ARG A 257 -19.57 19.83 6.18
CA ARG A 257 -20.55 19.79 5.10
C ARG A 257 -21.23 18.42 5.06
N GLU A 258 -22.53 18.41 4.84
CA GLU A 258 -23.36 17.22 4.62
C GLU A 258 -24.39 17.55 3.51
N GLU A 259 -23.88 17.91 2.33
CA GLU A 259 -24.68 18.21 1.14
C GLU A 259 -24.73 16.98 0.20
N GLU A 260 -25.67 16.95 -0.76
CA GLU A 260 -25.78 15.84 -1.72
C GLU A 260 -24.54 15.72 -2.64
N ASP A 261 -23.93 16.86 -2.98
CA ASP A 261 -22.77 16.94 -3.86
C ASP A 261 -21.44 17.09 -3.11
N LEU A 262 -21.45 17.45 -1.82
CA LEU A 262 -20.24 17.63 -1.01
C LEU A 262 -20.45 17.25 0.46
N LYS A 263 -19.73 16.23 0.90
CA LYS A 263 -19.59 15.86 2.31
C LYS A 263 -18.14 16.06 2.75
N VAL A 264 -17.95 16.69 3.92
CA VAL A 264 -16.63 16.94 4.50
C VAL A 264 -16.73 16.75 6.00
N SER A 265 -15.91 15.86 6.55
CA SER A 265 -15.77 15.66 7.99
C SER A 265 -14.31 15.67 8.43
N ALA A 266 -14.07 16.00 9.70
CA ALA A 266 -12.82 15.68 10.37
C ALA A 266 -13.07 15.15 11.78
N GLU A 267 -12.13 14.34 12.25
CA GLU A 267 -12.18 13.61 13.51
C GLU A 267 -10.87 13.81 14.27
N VAL A 268 -10.98 13.90 15.60
CA VAL A 268 -9.83 13.85 16.49
C VAL A 268 -10.18 13.04 17.73
N GLY A 269 -9.24 12.20 18.16
CA GLY A 269 -9.45 11.30 19.29
C GLY A 269 -8.17 10.72 19.85
N LEU A 270 -8.34 9.78 20.76
CA LEU A 270 -7.27 8.94 21.30
C LEU A 270 -7.51 7.50 20.83
N SER A 271 -6.43 6.82 20.45
CA SER A 271 -6.44 5.41 20.11
C SER A 271 -5.38 4.66 20.89
N TRP A 272 -5.65 3.41 21.19
CA TRP A 272 -4.63 2.40 21.46
C TRP A 272 -4.20 1.82 20.11
N PHE A 273 -2.90 1.66 19.92
CA PHE A 273 -2.29 1.17 18.69
C PHE A 273 -1.33 0.03 19.05
N ASN A 274 -1.41 -1.08 18.33
CA ASN A 274 -0.54 -2.24 18.54
C ASN A 274 -0.19 -2.92 17.22
N GLU A 275 1.06 -3.37 17.14
CA GLU A 275 1.64 -4.08 16.01
C GLU A 275 2.43 -5.30 16.47
N ASP A 276 2.10 -6.45 15.89
CA ASP A 276 2.87 -7.68 16.02
C ASP A 276 3.57 -7.98 14.68
N PHE A 277 4.90 -8.11 14.72
CA PHE A 277 5.73 -8.50 13.58
C PHE A 277 6.27 -9.92 13.78
N GLY A 278 6.21 -10.77 12.75
CA GLY A 278 6.54 -12.21 12.90
C GLY A 278 7.99 -12.56 13.23
N ALA A 279 8.92 -11.58 13.19
CA ALA A 279 10.35 -11.78 13.43
C ALA A 279 11.06 -10.61 14.16
N ALA A 280 10.30 -9.60 14.62
CA ALA A 280 10.82 -8.43 15.32
C ALA A 280 10.03 -8.22 16.63
N PRO A 281 10.50 -7.39 17.57
CA PRO A 281 9.64 -6.88 18.64
C PRO A 281 8.41 -6.20 18.04
N GLY A 282 7.25 -6.40 18.65
CA GLY A 282 6.05 -5.62 18.35
C GLY A 282 6.01 -4.34 19.17
N ASP A 283 5.20 -3.39 18.71
CA ASP A 283 5.03 -2.07 19.31
C ASP A 283 3.61 -1.92 19.88
N GLU A 284 3.47 -1.25 21.02
CA GLU A 284 2.17 -1.01 21.68
C GLU A 284 2.23 0.35 22.38
N TYR A 285 1.37 1.28 21.99
CA TYR A 285 1.38 2.65 22.52
C TYR A 285 0.03 3.37 22.45
N ALA A 286 -0.11 4.41 23.28
CA ALA A 286 -1.18 5.38 23.17
C ALA A 286 -0.86 6.43 22.10
N THR A 287 -1.79 6.64 21.17
CA THR A 287 -1.64 7.59 20.06
C THR A 287 -2.78 8.60 20.02
N VAL A 288 -2.51 9.82 19.56
CA VAL A 288 -3.59 10.69 19.07
C VAL A 288 -4.00 10.13 17.70
N ARG A 289 -5.29 10.17 17.37
CA ARG A 289 -5.77 9.97 16.00
C ARG A 289 -6.32 11.30 15.49
N ALA A 290 -5.90 11.72 14.32
CA ALA A 290 -6.58 12.75 13.55
C ALA A 290 -6.94 12.18 12.18
N ALA A 291 -8.15 12.45 11.70
CA ALA A 291 -8.62 11.97 10.40
C ALA A 291 -9.51 13.00 9.70
N TYR A 292 -9.63 12.89 8.39
CA TYR A 292 -10.63 13.62 7.60
C TYR A 292 -11.22 12.73 6.50
N SER A 293 -12.44 13.06 6.08
CA SER A 293 -13.07 12.50 4.89
C SER A 293 -13.65 13.62 4.03
N VAL A 294 -13.54 13.46 2.72
CA VAL A 294 -14.14 14.32 1.70
C VAL A 294 -14.78 13.41 0.65
N ASP A 295 -16.08 13.59 0.41
CA ASP A 295 -16.80 12.97 -0.70
C ASP A 295 -17.40 14.08 -1.56
N TRP A 296 -17.03 14.13 -2.83
CA TRP A 296 -17.43 15.20 -3.75
C TRP A 296 -17.96 14.63 -5.06
N VAL A 297 -19.15 15.09 -5.46
CA VAL A 297 -19.85 14.69 -6.69
C VAL A 297 -19.84 15.87 -7.68
N PRO A 298 -18.72 16.17 -8.36
CA PRO A 298 -18.63 17.30 -9.28
C PRO A 298 -19.60 17.24 -10.48
N ARG A 299 -20.13 16.04 -10.77
CA ARG A 299 -21.11 15.74 -11.82
C ARG A 299 -21.88 14.48 -11.42
N GLU A 300 -23.14 14.34 -11.83
CA GLU A 300 -24.06 13.22 -11.55
C GLU A 300 -23.52 11.77 -11.69
N LYS A 301 -22.38 11.56 -12.34
CA LYS A 301 -21.76 10.23 -12.56
C LYS A 301 -20.37 10.08 -11.98
N TRP A 302 -19.80 11.12 -11.40
CA TRP A 302 -18.42 11.14 -10.92
C TRP A 302 -18.43 11.45 -9.43
N THR A 303 -17.92 10.51 -8.62
CA THR A 303 -17.67 10.73 -7.20
C THR A 303 -16.17 10.67 -6.95
N LEU A 304 -15.62 11.67 -6.29
CA LEU A 304 -14.24 11.74 -5.83
C LEU A 304 -14.27 11.66 -4.31
N SER A 305 -13.69 10.60 -3.75
CA SER A 305 -13.59 10.40 -2.31
C SER A 305 -12.13 10.49 -1.88
N GLN A 306 -11.85 11.12 -0.75
CA GLN A 306 -10.55 11.14 -0.11
C GLN A 306 -10.70 11.05 1.40
N GLY A 307 -10.17 9.98 1.98
CA GLY A 307 -10.00 9.84 3.42
C GLY A 307 -8.52 9.83 3.79
N ALA A 308 -8.15 10.48 4.88
CA ALA A 308 -6.83 10.30 5.47
C ALA A 308 -6.92 10.19 6.99
N GLU A 309 -5.99 9.45 7.58
CA GLU A 309 -5.84 9.30 9.02
C GLU A 309 -4.37 9.23 9.42
N VAL A 310 -4.03 9.85 10.56
CA VAL A 310 -2.67 9.96 11.09
C VAL A 310 -2.66 9.66 12.58
N PHE A 311 -1.67 8.87 12.99
CA PHE A 311 -1.50 8.30 14.32
C PHE A 311 -0.12 8.68 14.87
N PRO A 312 0.10 9.92 15.33
CA PRO A 312 1.32 10.29 16.05
C PRO A 312 1.30 9.72 17.47
N SER A 313 2.28 8.88 17.79
CA SER A 313 2.50 8.35 19.13
C SER A 313 2.68 9.47 20.16
N ILE A 314 2.08 9.30 21.33
CA ILE A 314 2.18 10.22 22.46
C ILE A 314 3.47 9.93 23.25
N GLU A 315 3.95 8.71 23.18
CA GLU A 315 5.05 8.17 23.99
C GLU A 315 6.39 8.28 23.25
N GLU A 316 6.40 8.05 21.94
CA GLU A 316 7.59 8.09 21.10
C GLU A 316 7.37 9.02 19.89
N THR A 317 7.82 10.27 19.95
CA THR A 317 7.47 11.31 18.95
C THR A 317 8.02 11.04 17.54
N ASP A 318 8.92 10.06 17.40
CA ASP A 318 9.40 9.58 16.11
C ASP A 318 8.45 8.52 15.48
N ASP A 319 7.53 7.91 16.25
CA ASP A 319 6.55 6.96 15.72
C ASP A 319 5.29 7.67 15.21
N VAL A 320 5.11 7.62 13.90
CA VAL A 320 3.96 8.19 13.21
C VAL A 320 3.56 7.28 12.06
N TYR A 321 2.36 6.72 12.14
CA TYR A 321 1.71 6.03 11.03
C TYR A 321 0.67 6.94 10.36
N THR A 322 0.61 6.94 9.03
CA THR A 322 -0.35 7.71 8.22
C THR A 322 -0.92 6.85 7.10
N LYS A 323 -2.21 6.99 6.84
CA LYS A 323 -2.90 6.35 5.72
C LYS A 323 -3.69 7.38 4.93
N LEU A 324 -3.62 7.32 3.61
CA LEU A 324 -4.39 8.12 2.67
C LEU A 324 -5.06 7.16 1.66
N ASP A 325 -6.38 7.25 1.53
CA ASP A 325 -7.18 6.52 0.54
C ASP A 325 -7.88 7.56 -0.35
N SER A 326 -7.57 7.56 -1.64
CA SER A 326 -8.15 8.46 -2.64
C SER A 326 -8.79 7.66 -3.77
N ARG A 327 -10.07 7.93 -4.05
CA ARG A 327 -10.90 7.17 -4.99
C ARG A 327 -11.55 8.09 -6.01
N VAL A 328 -11.63 7.61 -7.24
CA VAL A 328 -12.41 8.21 -8.32
C VAL A 328 -13.35 7.14 -8.85
N ARG A 329 -14.64 7.32 -8.58
CA ARG A 329 -15.74 6.45 -9.00
C ARG A 329 -16.46 7.06 -10.20
N TYR A 330 -16.79 6.23 -11.18
CA TYR A 330 -17.63 6.56 -12.32
C TYR A 330 -18.83 5.61 -12.44
N ASP A 331 -20.05 6.15 -12.38
CA ASP A 331 -21.28 5.37 -12.43
C ASP A 331 -21.64 4.92 -13.87
N VAL A 332 -21.58 3.61 -14.07
CA VAL A 332 -21.84 2.94 -15.34
C VAL A 332 -23.33 2.64 -15.50
N SER A 333 -23.97 2.17 -14.42
CA SER A 333 -25.42 1.93 -14.31
C SER A 333 -25.93 2.36 -12.92
N GLY A 334 -27.23 2.19 -12.64
CA GLY A 334 -27.83 2.57 -11.35
C GLY A 334 -27.33 1.78 -10.14
N SER A 335 -26.59 0.67 -10.33
CA SER A 335 -25.97 -0.08 -9.23
C SER A 335 -24.53 -0.52 -9.50
N MET A 336 -23.96 -0.22 -10.67
CA MET A 336 -22.61 -0.67 -11.05
C MET A 336 -21.73 0.51 -11.45
N TYR A 337 -20.50 0.54 -10.93
CA TYR A 337 -19.54 1.60 -11.14
C TYR A 337 -18.15 1.05 -11.47
N ALA A 338 -17.32 1.87 -12.11
CA ALA A 338 -15.89 1.65 -12.22
C ALA A 338 -15.18 2.54 -11.20
N GLN A 339 -14.13 2.03 -10.56
CA GLN A 339 -13.35 2.78 -9.55
C GLN A 339 -11.86 2.70 -9.86
N PHE A 340 -11.21 3.85 -9.77
CA PHE A 340 -9.77 3.98 -9.58
C PHE A 340 -9.52 4.31 -8.11
N GLN A 341 -8.62 3.60 -7.44
CA GLN A 341 -8.28 3.82 -6.04
C GLN A 341 -6.77 3.86 -5.88
N TRP A 342 -6.29 4.86 -5.14
CA TRP A 342 -4.91 4.98 -4.71
C TRP A 342 -4.87 4.96 -3.19
N VAL A 343 -4.14 4.00 -2.62
CA VAL A 343 -3.84 3.94 -1.20
C VAL A 343 -2.36 4.25 -1.03
N TRP A 344 -2.06 5.15 -0.09
CA TRP A 344 -0.71 5.43 0.37
C TRP A 344 -0.66 5.20 1.87
N ASP A 345 0.21 4.28 2.28
CA ASP A 345 0.55 4.03 3.68
C ASP A 345 1.95 4.60 3.91
N TRP A 346 2.11 5.41 4.96
CA TRP A 346 3.40 5.93 5.39
C TRP A 346 3.64 5.59 6.85
N ASP A 347 4.85 5.09 7.10
CA ASP A 347 5.28 4.53 8.36
C ASP A 347 6.70 5.02 8.64
N ASN A 348 6.91 5.72 9.75
CA ASN A 348 8.25 6.24 10.05
C ASN A 348 9.20 5.17 10.61
N THR A 349 8.65 4.08 11.16
CA THR A 349 9.38 3.05 11.90
C THR A 349 9.02 1.63 11.41
N PRO A 350 9.04 1.38 10.08
CA PRO A 350 8.70 0.07 9.54
C PRO A 350 9.71 -1.00 9.94
N ALA A 351 9.29 -2.26 9.92
CA ALA A 351 10.15 -3.39 10.25
C ALA A 351 11.47 -3.41 9.45
N ALA A 352 12.53 -3.90 10.09
CA ALA A 352 13.90 -3.73 9.62
C ALA A 352 14.13 -4.25 8.18
N GLY A 353 14.50 -3.34 7.28
CA GLY A 353 14.78 -3.64 5.87
C GLY A 353 13.64 -3.33 4.90
N LEU A 354 12.51 -2.80 5.39
CA LEU A 354 11.38 -2.36 4.58
C LEU A 354 11.42 -0.84 4.29
N GLU A 355 10.61 -0.42 3.32
CA GLU A 355 10.45 0.99 2.94
C GLU A 355 9.37 1.66 3.79
N ARG A 356 9.55 2.97 4.04
CA ARG A 356 8.62 3.81 4.84
C ARG A 356 7.32 4.20 4.13
N SER A 357 7.20 3.91 2.83
CA SER A 357 6.15 4.48 1.99
C SER A 357 5.68 3.41 1.00
N ASP A 358 4.49 2.86 1.24
CA ASP A 358 3.84 1.91 0.33
C ASP A 358 2.76 2.62 -0.50
N HIS A 359 2.69 2.28 -1.80
CA HIS A 359 1.76 2.88 -2.74
C HIS A 359 1.04 1.79 -3.53
N ARG A 360 -0.27 1.68 -3.33
CA ARG A 360 -1.10 0.67 -3.97
C ARG A 360 -2.14 1.32 -4.87
N LEU A 361 -2.26 0.81 -6.09
CA LEU A 361 -3.12 1.35 -7.14
C LEU A 361 -4.05 0.25 -7.65
N PHE A 362 -5.35 0.49 -7.54
CA PHE A 362 -6.38 -0.46 -7.94
C PHE A 362 -7.29 0.15 -9.01
N VAL A 363 -7.62 -0.67 -10.00
CA VAL A 363 -8.70 -0.41 -10.97
C VAL A 363 -9.70 -1.54 -10.81
N THR A 364 -10.93 -1.20 -10.45
CA THR A 364 -11.95 -2.16 -10.00
C THR A 364 -13.30 -1.88 -10.63
N VAL A 365 -14.16 -2.90 -10.64
CA VAL A 365 -15.60 -2.76 -10.89
C VAL A 365 -16.32 -3.00 -9.58
N GLY A 366 -17.28 -2.15 -9.25
CA GLY A 366 -18.04 -2.25 -8.02
C GLY A 366 -19.54 -2.25 -8.23
N TRP A 367 -20.23 -2.75 -7.21
CA TRP A 367 -21.69 -2.76 -7.11
C TRP A 367 -22.13 -2.07 -5.83
N THR A 368 -23.14 -1.22 -5.90
CA THR A 368 -23.82 -0.66 -4.71
C THR A 368 -25.08 -1.44 -4.37
N PHE A 369 -25.46 -1.38 -3.09
CA PHE A 369 -26.71 -1.89 -2.54
C PHE A 369 -27.32 -0.87 -1.58
#